data_AF-A0A372IJV7-F1
#
_entry.id   AF-A0A372IJV7-F1
#
_cell.length_a   1.000
_cell.length_b   1.000
_cell.length_c   1.000
_cell.angle_alpha   90.00
_cell.angle_beta   90.00
_cell.angle_gamma   90.00
#
_symmetry.space_group_name_H-M   'P 1'
#
loop_
_entity.id
_entity.type
_entity.pdbx_description
1 polymer ?
#
loop_
_entity_poly.entity_id
_entity_poly.type
_entity_poly.pdbx_seq_one_letter_code
_entity_poly.pdbx_strand_id
1 'polypeptide(L)' 'MGTTTSDLDELQSEYRTAVEAWIAAIREEEALASVNHTVAEIDLWEQADLREDEARSRAKAAKKAYEDALREKFFQF' A
#
# COMPACT_ATOMS: atom_id res chain seq x y z
N MET A 1 -18.97 20.52 -0.64
CA MET A 1 -17.93 21.30 -1.33
C MET A 1 -17.18 20.28 -2.17
N GLY A 2 -17.12 20.45 -3.50
CA GLY A 2 -16.53 19.44 -4.38
C GLY A 2 -15.00 19.37 -4.24
N THR A 3 -14.44 18.18 -4.48
CA THR A 3 -12.99 17.91 -4.48
C THR A 3 -12.22 18.86 -5.41
N THR A 4 -11.22 19.56 -4.87
CA THR A 4 -10.35 20.44 -5.65
C THR A 4 -9.24 19.66 -6.37
N THR A 5 -8.52 20.29 -7.30
CA THR A 5 -7.33 19.66 -7.90
C THR A 5 -6.22 19.42 -6.87
N SER A 6 -6.06 20.31 -5.89
CA SER A 6 -5.07 20.14 -4.81
C SER A 6 -5.37 18.90 -3.97
N ASP A 7 -6.65 18.67 -3.64
CA ASP A 7 -7.06 17.50 -2.85
C ASP A 7 -6.79 16.18 -3.62
N LEU A 8 -6.98 16.20 -4.95
CA LEU A 8 -6.65 15.03 -5.78
C LEU A 8 -5.14 14.78 -5.88
N ASP A 9 -4.33 15.82 -5.97
CA ASP A 9 -2.88 15.68 -6.03
C ASP A 9 -2.32 15.12 -4.72
N GLU A 10 -2.88 15.54 -3.58
CA GLU A 10 -2.56 14.97 -2.26
C GLU A 10 -2.93 13.48 -2.18
N LEU A 11 -4.18 13.13 -2.51
CA LEU A 11 -4.63 11.73 -2.51
C LEU A 11 -3.84 10.84 -3.47
N GLN A 12 -3.44 11.38 -4.64
CA GLN A 12 -2.56 10.67 -5.57
C GLN A 12 -1.18 10.43 -4.96
N SER A 13 -0.61 11.44 -4.29
CA SER A 13 0.68 11.35 -3.63
C SER A 13 0.68 10.34 -2.47
N GLU A 14 -0.40 10.36 -1.67
CA GLU A 14 -0.61 9.38 -0.60
C GLU A 14 -0.70 7.96 -1.13
N TYR A 15 -1.48 7.73 -2.20
CA TYR A 15 -1.55 6.43 -2.86
C TYR A 15 -0.18 5.98 -3.37
N ARG A 16 0.58 6.86 -4.04
CA ARG A 16 1.93 6.53 -4.52
C ARG A 16 2.85 6.16 -3.37
N THR A 17 2.83 6.92 -2.29
CA THR A 17 3.65 6.66 -1.08
C THR A 17 3.29 5.31 -0.46
N ALA A 18 2.00 4.98 -0.37
CA ALA A 18 1.53 3.70 0.15
C ALA A 18 1.94 2.52 -0.76
N VAL A 19 1.93 2.72 -2.08
CA VAL A 19 2.42 1.71 -3.04
C VAL A 19 3.92 1.47 -2.91
N GLU A 20 4.73 2.52 -2.79
CA GLU A 20 6.18 2.37 -2.57
C GLU A 20 6.47 1.62 -1.26
N ALA A 21 5.74 1.92 -0.18
CA ALA A 21 5.84 1.18 1.08
C ALA A 21 5.45 -0.30 0.93
N TRP A 22 4.40 -0.59 0.15
CA TRP A 22 4.00 -1.96 -0.15
C TRP A 22 5.05 -2.71 -0.98
N ILE A 23 5.62 -2.08 -2.01
CA ILE A 23 6.72 -2.65 -2.80
C ILE A 23 7.95 -2.93 -1.91
N ALA A 24 8.27 -2.03 -0.99
CA ALA A 24 9.36 -2.25 -0.04
C ALA A 24 9.10 -3.47 0.85
N ALA A 25 7.88 -3.62 1.39
CA ALA A 25 7.50 -4.78 2.20
C ALA A 25 7.57 -6.10 1.42
N ILE A 26 7.12 -6.14 0.16
CA ILE A 26 7.26 -7.31 -0.71
C ILE A 26 8.74 -7.69 -0.90
N ARG A 27 9.61 -6.70 -1.13
CA ARG A 27 11.05 -6.95 -1.29
C ARG A 27 11.71 -7.45 0.00
N GLU A 28 11.28 -6.96 1.16
CA GLU A 28 11.73 -7.46 2.46
C GLU A 28 11.30 -8.91 2.69
N GLU A 29 10.05 -9.24 2.37
CA GLU A 29 9.52 -10.60 2.46
C GLU A 29 10.24 -11.55 1.49
N GLU A 30 10.38 -11.15 0.21
CA GLU A 30 11.10 -11.90 -0.83
C GLU A 30 12.54 -12.21 -0.39
N ALA A 31 13.22 -11.23 0.21
CA ALA A 31 14.58 -11.40 0.69
C ALA A 31 14.67 -12.55 1.70
N LEU A 32 13.68 -12.71 2.60
CA LEU A 32 13.65 -13.77 3.62
C LEU A 32 13.35 -15.16 3.06
N ALA A 33 12.59 -15.25 1.97
CA ALA A 33 12.26 -16.53 1.33
C ALA A 33 13.48 -17.26 0.73
N SER A 34 14.64 -16.61 0.65
CA SER A 34 15.82 -17.11 -0.09
C SER A 34 17.03 -17.52 0.76
N VAL A 35 16.99 -17.36 2.09
CA VAL A 35 18.26 -17.26 2.84
C VAL A 35 18.69 -18.53 3.58
N ASN A 36 17.81 -19.25 4.29
CA ASN A 36 18.22 -20.35 5.17
C ASN A 36 17.01 -21.20 5.65
N HIS A 37 17.28 -22.41 6.16
CA HIS A 37 16.26 -23.42 6.52
C HIS A 37 16.11 -23.63 8.03
N THR A 38 15.94 -22.56 8.82
CA THR A 38 15.68 -22.66 10.27
C THR A 38 14.28 -22.19 10.66
N VAL A 39 13.78 -22.68 11.80
CA VAL A 39 12.47 -22.27 12.34
C VAL A 39 12.43 -20.77 12.65
N ALA A 40 13.54 -20.21 13.17
CA ALA A 40 13.61 -18.78 13.47
C ALA A 40 13.46 -17.90 12.21
N GLU A 41 13.86 -18.39 11.04
CA GLU A 41 13.72 -17.66 9.78
C GLU A 41 12.35 -17.82 9.17
N ILE A 42 11.70 -18.97 9.40
CA ILE A 42 10.27 -19.13 9.10
C ILE A 42 9.47 -18.09 9.91
N ASP A 43 9.72 -17.95 11.22
CA ASP A 43 9.04 -16.97 12.06
C ASP A 43 9.25 -15.52 11.56
N LEU A 44 10.45 -15.20 11.05
CA LEU A 44 10.74 -13.89 10.46
C LEU A 44 10.00 -13.67 9.15
N TRP A 45 9.92 -14.69 8.31
CA TRP A 45 9.21 -14.65 7.04
C TRP A 45 7.70 -14.52 7.24
N GLU A 46 7.12 -15.26 8.19
CA GLU A 46 5.72 -15.11 8.59
C GLU A 46 5.42 -13.70 9.11
N GLN A 47 6.32 -13.12 9.90
CA GLN A 47 6.17 -11.71 10.33
C GLN A 47 6.29 -10.72 9.17
N ALA A 48 7.06 -11.04 8.13
CA ALA A 48 7.19 -10.19 6.96
C ALA A 48 5.93 -10.23 6.08
N ASP A 49 5.29 -11.39 5.92
CA ASP A 49 3.98 -11.53 5.27
C ASP A 49 2.91 -10.66 5.96
N LEU A 50 2.87 -10.66 7.30
CA LEU A 50 1.96 -9.77 8.04
C LEU A 50 2.23 -8.28 7.76
N ARG A 51 3.51 -7.88 7.66
CA ARG A 51 3.89 -6.50 7.31
C ARG A 51 3.51 -6.16 5.86
N GLU A 52 3.66 -7.11 4.94
CA GLU A 52 3.22 -6.98 3.55
C GLU A 52 1.71 -6.73 3.49
N ASP A 53 0.91 -7.54 4.19
CA ASP A 53 -0.56 -7.43 4.12
C ASP A 53 -1.05 -6.11 4.73
N GLU A 54 -0.43 -5.65 5.81
CA GLU A 54 -0.69 -4.32 6.36
C GLU A 54 -0.39 -3.20 5.36
N ALA A 55 0.77 -3.25 4.70
CA ALA A 55 1.18 -2.25 3.71
C ALA A 55 0.25 -2.28 2.49
N ARG A 56 -0.12 -3.48 2.02
CA ARG A 56 -1.08 -3.71 0.95
C ARG A 56 -2.45 -3.15 1.28
N SER A 57 -2.92 -3.37 2.50
CA SER A 57 -4.21 -2.85 2.98
C SER A 57 -4.23 -1.32 2.99
N ARG A 58 -3.14 -0.68 3.41
CA ARG A 58 -2.97 0.79 3.32
C ARG A 58 -2.98 1.28 1.88
N ALA A 59 -2.25 0.62 0.97
CA ALA A 59 -2.23 0.99 -0.45
C ALA A 59 -3.62 0.87 -1.09
N LYS A 60 -4.39 -0.19 -0.77
CA LYS A 60 -5.77 -0.36 -1.23
C LYS A 60 -6.71 0.74 -0.69
N ALA A 61 -6.57 1.11 0.59
CA ALA A 61 -7.35 2.17 1.19
C ALA A 61 -7.08 3.54 0.53
N ALA A 62 -5.80 3.88 0.34
CA ALA A 62 -5.40 5.12 -0.33
C ALA A 62 -5.87 5.16 -1.80
N LYS A 63 -5.77 4.03 -2.51
CA LYS A 63 -6.31 3.89 -3.87
C LYS A 63 -7.81 4.18 -3.89
N LYS A 64 -8.57 3.58 -2.97
CA LYS A 64 -10.02 3.78 -2.89
C LYS A 64 -10.36 5.24 -2.64
N ALA A 65 -9.69 5.90 -1.69
CA ALA A 65 -9.90 7.31 -1.41
C ALA A 65 -9.65 8.19 -2.65
N TYR A 66 -8.54 7.95 -3.37
CA TYR A 66 -8.23 8.67 -4.60
C TYR A 66 -9.26 8.40 -5.71
N GLU A 67 -9.68 7.15 -5.92
CA GLU A 67 -10.69 6.82 -6.93
C GLU A 67 -12.06 7.42 -6.60
N ASP A 68 -12.47 7.40 -5.33
CA ASP A 68 -13.75 7.97 -4.90
C ASP A 68 -13.76 9.49 -5.12
N ALA A 69 -12.65 10.17 -4.79
CA ALA A 69 -12.48 11.60 -5.05
C ALA A 69 -12.47 11.94 -6.56
N LEU A 70 -11.84 11.10 -7.40
CA LEU A 70 -11.94 11.22 -8.86
C LEU A 70 -13.38 11.06 -9.34
N ARG A 71 -14.12 10.08 -8.79
CA ARG A 71 -15.52 9.86 -9.15
C ARG A 71 -16.41 11.05 -8.78
N GLU A 72 -16.22 11.62 -7.60
CA GLU A 72 -16.93 12.83 -7.16
C GLU A 72 -16.65 14.00 -8.13
N LYS A 73 -15.37 14.26 -8.44
CA LYS A 73 -14.98 15.38 -9.30
C LYS A 73 -15.51 15.26 -10.73
N PHE A 74 -15.46 14.08 -11.33
CA PHE A 74 -15.77 13.90 -12.76
C PHE A 74 -17.23 13.49 -13.02
N PHE A 75 -17.91 12.86 -12.06
CA PHE A 75 -19.25 12.32 -12.26
C PHE A 75 -20.32 12.90 -11.31
N GLN A 76 -19.97 13.83 -10.40
CA GLN A 76 -20.89 14.52 -9.48
C GLN A 76 -21.79 13.57 -8.67
N PHE A 77 -21.25 12.42 -8.24
CA PHE A 77 -21.93 11.51 -7.32
C PHE A 77 -22.18 12.14 -5.94
#